data_AF-H6N5L9-F1
#
_entry.id   AF-H6N5L9-F1
#
_cell.length_a   1.000
_cell.length_b   1.000
_cell.length_c   1.000
_cell.angle_alpha   90.00
_cell.angle_beta   90.00
_cell.angle_gamma   90.00
#
_symmetry.space_group_name_H-M   'P 1'
#
loop_
_entity.id
_entity.type
_entity.pdbx_description
1 polymer ?
#
loop_
_entity_poly.entity_id
_entity_poly.type
_entity_poly.pdbx_seq_one_letter_code
_entity_poly.pdbx_strand_id
1 'polypeptide(L)' 'MSYIAIFFLTIIAFLLGAVAGWVFAVKYCKKQMLEHPPINEQQIRELYRQAGRTLSEKQVLQIMNNLKRQQS' A
#
# COMPACT_ATOMS: atom_id res chain seq x y z
N MET A 1 -5.59 -45.30 -2.51
CA MET A 1 -5.96 -44.47 -3.68
C MET A 1 -6.67 -43.16 -3.31
N SER A 2 -7.57 -43.12 -2.31
CA SER A 2 -8.32 -41.88 -1.97
C SER A 2 -7.49 -40.75 -1.32
N TYR A 3 -6.40 -41.08 -0.62
CA TYR A 3 -5.64 -40.11 0.19
C TYR A 3 -4.80 -39.12 -0.66
N ILE A 4 -4.30 -39.58 -1.80
CA ILE A 4 -3.47 -38.77 -2.71
C ILE A 4 -4.34 -37.68 -3.36
N ALA A 5 -5.58 -38.01 -3.75
CA ALA A 5 -6.50 -37.05 -4.33
C ALA A 5 -6.86 -35.92 -3.35
N ILE A 6 -7.14 -36.25 -2.09
CA ILE A 6 -7.46 -35.26 -1.03
C ILE A 6 -6.26 -34.34 -0.75
N PHE A 7 -5.04 -34.88 -0.78
CA PHE A 7 -3.82 -34.11 -0.59
C PHE A 7 -3.64 -33.04 -1.68
N PHE A 8 -3.76 -33.42 -2.95
CA PHE A 8 -3.67 -32.47 -4.07
C PHE A 8 -4.79 -31.43 -4.07
N LEU A 9 -6.02 -31.83 -3.71
CA LEU A 9 -7.16 -30.92 -3.65
C LEU A 9 -7.00 -29.86 -2.54
N THR A 10 -6.45 -30.27 -1.38
CA THR A 10 -6.11 -29.35 -0.28
C THR A 10 -5.05 -28.33 -0.70
N ILE A 11 -4.00 -28.76 -1.41
CA ILE A 11 -2.95 -27.87 -1.90
C ILE A 11 -3.52 -26.84 -2.89
N ILE A 12 -4.34 -27.30 -3.85
CA ILE A 12 -4.93 -26.40 -4.85
C ILE A 12 -5.88 -25.40 -4.18
N ALA A 13 -6.70 -25.85 -3.22
CA ALA A 13 -7.59 -24.97 -2.46
C ALA A 13 -6.80 -23.93 -1.64
N PHE A 14 -5.67 -24.33 -1.04
CA PHE A 14 -4.80 -23.42 -0.30
C PHE A 14 -4.15 -22.37 -1.21
N LEU A 15 -3.62 -22.78 -2.37
CA LEU A 15 -3.05 -21.84 -3.34
C LEU A 15 -4.12 -20.87 -3.88
N LEU A 16 -5.31 -21.37 -4.23
CA LEU A 16 -6.41 -20.52 -4.70
C LEU A 16 -6.86 -19.54 -3.62
N GLY A 17 -6.99 -20.00 -2.37
CA GLY A 17 -7.32 -19.15 -1.23
C GLY A 17 -6.26 -18.07 -0.96
N ALA A 18 -4.97 -18.43 -1.02
CA ALA A 18 -3.87 -17.50 -0.83
C ALA A 18 -3.84 -16.42 -1.92
N VAL A 19 -3.99 -16.80 -3.19
CA VAL A 19 -4.01 -15.86 -4.32
C VAL A 19 -5.24 -14.96 -4.25
N ALA A 20 -6.43 -15.52 -4.01
CA ALA A 20 -7.66 -14.74 -3.90
C ALA A 20 -7.61 -13.77 -2.70
N GLY A 21 -7.12 -14.23 -1.55
CA GLY A 21 -6.96 -13.42 -0.34
C GLY A 21 -5.97 -12.28 -0.53
N TRP A 22 -4.81 -12.55 -1.16
CA TRP A 22 -3.81 -11.53 -1.46
C TRP A 22 -4.35 -10.43 -2.37
N VAL A 23 -4.99 -10.81 -3.49
CA VAL A 23 -5.53 -9.85 -4.45
C VAL A 23 -6.63 -8.99 -3.82
N PHE A 24 -7.51 -9.61 -3.02
CA PHE A 24 -8.58 -8.88 -2.34
C PHE A 24 -8.02 -7.90 -1.29
N ALA A 25 -7.05 -8.33 -0.48
CA ALA A 25 -6.40 -7.49 0.52
C ALA A 25 -5.71 -6.27 -0.12
N VAL A 26 -4.97 -6.49 -1.22
CA VAL A 26 -4.29 -5.41 -1.95
C VAL A 26 -5.31 -4.41 -2.51
N LYS A 27 -6.41 -4.88 -3.12
CA LYS A 27 -7.46 -4.00 -3.63
C LYS A 27 -8.14 -3.18 -2.53
N TYR A 28 -8.46 -3.82 -1.41
CA TYR A 28 -9.10 -3.16 -0.28
C TYR A 28 -8.18 -2.10 0.32
N CYS A 29 -6.90 -2.42 0.52
CA CYS A 29 -5.91 -1.48 1.05
C CYS A 29 -5.72 -0.28 0.12
N LYS A 30 -5.62 -0.52 -1.20
CA LYS A 30 -5.51 0.56 -2.20
C LYS A 30 -6.74 1.48 -2.18
N LYS A 31 -7.95 0.93 -2.04
CA LYS A 31 -9.18 1.72 -1.97
C LYS A 31 -9.17 2.65 -0.74
N GLN A 32 -8.79 2.15 0.42
CA GLN A 32 -8.72 2.95 1.65
C GLN A 32 -7.66 4.06 1.58
N MET A 33 -6.50 3.81 0.96
CA MET A 33 -5.45 4.84 0.78
C MET A 33 -5.85 5.96 -0.19
N LEU A 34 -6.80 5.71 -1.09
CA LEU A 34 -7.31 6.72 -2.04
C LEU A 34 -8.33 7.66 -1.40
N GLU A 35 -9.11 7.17 -0.42
CA GLU A 35 -10.14 7.97 0.26
C GLU A 35 -9.54 8.95 1.28
N HIS A 36 -8.42 8.61 1.91
CA HIS A 36 -7.65 9.51 2.78
C HIS A 36 -6.21 9.63 2.27
N PRO A 37 -5.83 10.73 1.60
CA PRO A 37 -4.51 10.86 1.02
C PRO A 37 -3.43 10.65 2.10
N PRO A 38 -2.45 9.78 1.85
CA PRO A 38 -1.55 9.30 2.90
C PRO A 38 -0.58 10.36 3.43
N ILE A 39 -0.40 11.49 2.71
CA ILE A 39 0.60 12.51 3.03
C ILE A 39 0.04 13.92 2.72
N ASN A 40 0.03 14.78 3.74
CA ASN A 40 -0.23 16.22 3.66
C ASN A 40 1.06 17.04 3.91
N GLU A 41 1.01 18.36 3.74
CA GLU A 41 2.16 19.27 3.88
C GLU A 41 2.77 19.26 5.30
N GLN A 42 1.93 19.11 6.33
CA GLN A 42 2.35 19.04 7.72
C GLN A 42 3.09 17.74 8.01
N GLN A 43 2.60 16.61 7.48
CA GLN A 43 3.24 15.31 7.60
C GLN A 43 4.60 15.28 6.89
N ILE A 44 4.72 15.89 5.70
CA ILE A 44 6.03 16.06 5.03
C ILE A 44 6.95 16.90 5.93
N ARG A 45 6.46 18.01 6.47
CA ARG A 45 7.25 18.88 7.35
C ARG A 45 7.72 18.15 8.61
N GLU A 46 6.84 17.38 9.24
CA GLU A 46 7.13 16.59 10.44
C GLU A 46 8.09 15.45 10.16
N LEU A 47 7.90 14.71 9.06
CA LEU A 47 8.80 13.65 8.62
C LEU A 47 10.23 14.17 8.42
N TYR A 48 10.37 15.30 7.71
CA TYR A 48 11.69 15.88 7.48
C TYR A 48 12.29 16.47 8.76
N ARG A 49 11.46 17.07 9.63
CA ARG A 49 11.89 17.51 10.96
C ARG A 49 12.41 16.36 11.81
N GLN A 50 11.76 15.19 11.76
CA GLN A 50 12.24 13.96 12.43
C GLN A 50 13.55 13.46 11.83
N ALA A 51 13.76 13.63 10.52
CA ALA A 51 15.03 13.34 9.84
C ALA A 51 16.13 14.40 10.06
N GLY A 52 15.90 15.40 10.93
CA GLY A 52 16.86 16.47 11.23
C GLY A 52 17.00 17.53 10.13
N ARG A 53 16.09 17.56 9.14
CA ARG A 53 16.09 18.54 8.05
C ARG A 53 14.83 19.39 8.10
N THR A 54 14.98 20.71 8.17
CA THR A 54 13.84 21.63 8.05
C THR A 54 13.66 22.03 6.59
N LEU A 55 12.50 21.72 6.01
CA LEU A 55 12.15 22.12 4.64
C LEU A 55 11.51 23.51 4.62
N SER A 56 11.80 24.28 3.57
CA SER A 56 11.07 25.52 3.26
C SER A 56 9.68 25.21 2.67
N GLU A 57 8.69 26.08 2.86
CA GLU A 57 7.32 25.88 2.35
C GLU A 57 7.27 25.63 0.84
N LYS A 58 8.15 26.29 0.08
CA LYS A 58 8.27 26.08 -1.37
C LYS A 58 8.73 24.66 -1.73
N GLN A 59 9.62 24.07 -0.93
CA GLN A 59 10.11 22.70 -1.13
C GLN A 59 9.03 21.68 -0.77
N VAL A 60 8.28 21.93 0.32
CA VAL A 60 7.15 21.07 0.70
C VAL A 60 6.09 21.04 -0.41
N LEU A 61 5.77 22.20 -1.00
CA LEU A 61 4.82 22.29 -2.10
C LEU A 61 5.30 21.55 -3.36
N GLN A 62 6.59 21.66 -3.71
CA GLN A 62 7.18 20.89 -4.81
C GLN A 62 7.07 19.38 -4.59
N ILE A 63 7.37 18.92 -3.38
CA ILE A 63 7.28 17.49 -3.03
C ILE A 63 5.83 17.03 -3.10
N MET A 64 4.88 17.78 -2.52
CA MET A 64 3.46 17.43 -2.58
C MET A 64 2.95 17.32 -4.03
N ASN A 65 3.35 18.25 -4.91
CA ASN A 65 2.99 18.18 -6.32
C ASN A 65 3.61 16.97 -7.03
N ASN A 66 4.85 16.60 -6.71
CA ASN A 66 5.48 15.40 -7.26
C ASN A 66 4.80 14.11 -6.76
N LEU A 67 4.41 14.05 -5.49
CA LEU A 67 3.68 12.92 -4.91
C LEU A 67 2.31 12.76 -5.56
N LYS A 68 1.57 13.86 -5.76
CA LYS A 68 0.28 13.86 -6.46
C LYS A 68 0.41 13.33 -7.89
N ARG A 69 1.53 13.60 -8.57
CA ARG A 69 1.84 13.09 -9.92
C ARG A 69 2.27 11.63 -9.95
N GLN A 70 2.82 11.09 -8.85
CA GLN A 70 3.13 9.65 -8.74
C GLN A 70 1.91 8.81 -8.36
N GLN A 71 0.89 9.41 -7.74
CA GLN A 71 -0.33 8.72 -7.32
C GLN A 71 -1.40 8.60 -8.43
N SER A 72 -1.24 9.30 -9.55
CA SER A 72 -2.12 9.25 -10.73
C SER A 72 -1.75 8.13 -11.69
#